data_AF-A0AA94H232-F1
#
_entry.id   AF-A0AA94H232-F1
#
_cell.length_a   1.000
_cell.length_b   1.000
_cell.length_c   1.000
_cell.angle_alpha   90.00
_cell.angle_beta   90.00
_cell.angle_gamma   90.00
#
_symmetry.space_group_name_H-M   'P 1'
#
loop_
_entity.id
_entity.type
_entity.pdbx_description
1 polymer ?
#
loop_
_entity_poly.entity_id
_entity_poly.type
_entity_poly.pdbx_seq_one_letter_code
_entity_poly.pdbx_strand_id
1 'polypeptide(L)'
;MADLAPLFARLGRSTFRSRFRLGVKERQYCVDKGAEVIARHAADFVAQRLSPAEPQNDGKQTPMRGHPVFIAQHATATCCRGCLEKWHHIARGYPLTETQQQYIVDVIYQWLVIQMNSPR
;
A
#
# COMPACT_ATOMS: atom_id res chain seq x y z
N MET A 1 -3.24 14.82 -9.96
CA MET A 1 -3.25 13.70 -8.98
C MET A 1 -4.37 13.94 -8.00
N ALA A 2 -5.13 12.89 -7.63
CA ALA A 2 -6.21 13.02 -6.66
C ALA A 2 -5.64 13.48 -5.30
N ASP A 3 -6.38 14.34 -4.59
CA ASP A 3 -6.00 14.72 -3.23
C ASP A 3 -6.16 13.52 -2.28
N LEU A 4 -5.04 12.99 -1.80
CA LEU A 4 -5.01 11.86 -0.87
C LEU A 4 -5.06 12.30 0.61
N ALA A 5 -5.05 13.60 0.92
CA ALA A 5 -5.07 14.08 2.30
C ALA A 5 -6.32 13.61 3.08
N PRO A 6 -7.54 13.63 2.53
CA PRO A 6 -8.72 13.10 3.23
C PRO A 6 -8.62 11.61 3.53
N LEU A 7 -8.06 10.82 2.60
CA LEU A 7 -7.81 9.39 2.80
C LEU A 7 -6.85 9.15 3.96
N PHE A 8 -5.69 9.83 3.96
CA PHE A 8 -4.70 9.67 5.03
C PHE A 8 -5.21 10.15 6.38
N ALA A 9 -5.99 11.23 6.42
CA ALA A 9 -6.65 11.68 7.64
C ALA A 9 -7.63 10.62 8.19
N ARG A 10 -8.41 9.97 7.31
CA ARG A 10 -9.33 8.89 7.69
C ARG A 10 -8.58 7.64 8.16
N LEU A 11 -7.52 7.24 7.47
CA LEU A 11 -6.66 6.11 7.86
C LEU A 11 -6.00 6.35 9.23
N GLY A 12 -5.56 7.59 9.49
CA GLY A 12 -4.95 7.99 10.77
C GLY A 12 -5.87 7.83 11.98
N ARG A 13 -7.19 7.84 11.80
CA ARG A 13 -8.18 7.60 12.86
C ARG A 13 -8.39 6.11 13.18
N SER A 14 -7.92 5.20 12.33
CA SER A 14 -8.02 3.76 12.59
C SER A 14 -6.86 3.29 13.46
N THR A 15 -7.16 2.77 14.65
CA THR A 15 -6.16 2.21 15.58
C THR A 15 -5.30 1.12 14.95
N PHE A 16 -5.88 0.30 14.06
CA PHE A 16 -5.14 -0.74 13.35
C PHE A 16 -4.21 -0.18 12.28
N ARG A 17 -4.66 0.82 11.49
CA ARG A 17 -3.88 1.37 10.36
C ARG A 17 -2.80 2.35 10.83
N SER A 18 -3.12 3.17 11.83
CA SER A 18 -2.23 4.22 12.30
C SER A 18 -1.00 3.71 13.06
N ARG A 19 -1.02 2.46 13.54
CA ARG A 19 0.11 1.84 14.25
C ARG A 19 1.28 1.43 13.35
N PHE A 20 1.06 1.33 12.04
CA PHE A 20 2.12 0.94 11.12
C PHE A 20 3.11 2.09 10.92
N ARG A 21 4.41 1.74 10.94
CA ARG A 21 5.55 2.65 10.80
C ARG A 21 6.69 1.90 10.10
N LEU A 22 7.52 2.61 9.34
CA LEU A 22 8.78 2.04 8.85
C LEU A 22 9.81 2.00 9.98
N GLY A 23 10.38 0.81 10.23
CA GLY A 23 11.52 0.63 11.11
C GLY A 23 12.84 1.02 10.43
N VAL A 24 13.94 0.90 11.17
CA VAL A 24 15.28 1.24 10.67
C VAL A 24 15.65 0.40 9.44
N LYS A 25 15.37 -0.90 9.46
CA LYS A 25 15.69 -1.82 8.36
C LYS A 25 14.91 -1.50 7.10
N GLU A 26 13.62 -1.21 7.21
CA GLU A 26 12.79 -0.89 6.05
C GLU A 26 13.12 0.47 5.45
N ARG A 27 13.46 1.47 6.28
CA ARG A 27 13.97 2.75 5.79
C ARG A 27 15.30 2.59 5.06
N GLN A 28 16.23 1.81 5.61
CA GLN A 28 17.50 1.52 4.95
C GLN A 28 17.29 0.81 3.61
N TYR A 29 16.38 -0.16 3.56
CA TYR A 29 16.01 -0.84 2.30
C TYR A 29 15.52 0.15 1.24
N CYS A 30 14.67 1.11 1.61
CA CYS A 30 14.23 2.17 0.69
C CYS A 30 15.39 3.02 0.17
N VAL A 31 16.36 3.35 1.03
CA VAL A 31 17.56 4.11 0.65
C VAL A 31 18.44 3.30 -0.30
N ASP A 32 18.74 2.05 0.05
CA ASP A 32 19.64 1.18 -0.72
C ASP A 32 19.11 0.86 -2.13
N LYS A 33 17.79 0.69 -2.25
CA LYS A 33 17.14 0.38 -3.55
C LYS A 33 16.81 1.62 -4.36
N GLY A 34 16.53 2.74 -3.71
CA GLY A 34 16.09 3.96 -4.37
C GLY A 34 14.62 3.95 -4.79
N ALA A 35 14.10 5.14 -5.06
CA ALA A 35 12.69 5.41 -5.30
C ALA A 35 12.09 4.62 -6.47
N GLU A 36 12.78 4.55 -7.60
CA GLU A 36 12.29 3.89 -8.83
C GLU A 36 12.09 2.38 -8.61
N VAL A 37 13.05 1.73 -7.95
CA VAL A 37 12.97 0.29 -7.65
C VAL A 37 11.82 0.01 -6.67
N ILE A 38 11.65 0.85 -5.66
CA ILE A 38 10.54 0.71 -4.70
C ILE A 38 9.18 0.90 -5.38
N ALA A 39 9.06 1.86 -6.30
CA ALA A 39 7.85 2.06 -7.08
C ALA A 39 7.54 0.84 -7.97
N ARG A 40 8.57 0.26 -8.62
CA ARG A 40 8.44 -0.98 -9.41
C ARG A 40 7.99 -2.16 -8.55
N HIS A 41 8.59 -2.35 -7.37
CA HIS A 41 8.13 -3.41 -6.44
C HIS A 41 6.66 -3.23 -6.04
N ALA A 42 6.21 -1.99 -5.80
CA ALA A 42 4.82 -1.72 -5.51
C ALA A 42 3.89 -2.10 -6.67
N ALA A 43 4.25 -1.71 -7.90
CA ALA A 43 3.50 -2.09 -9.10
C ALA A 43 3.43 -3.61 -9.27
N ASP A 44 4.58 -4.30 -9.16
CA ASP A 44 4.65 -5.76 -9.29
C ASP A 44 3.79 -6.47 -8.25
N PHE A 45 3.82 -6.04 -6.99
CA PHE A 45 2.99 -6.64 -5.94
C PHE A 45 1.50 -6.37 -6.15
N VAL A 46 1.12 -5.18 -6.63
CA VAL A 46 -0.28 -4.87 -6.95
C VAL A 46 -0.77 -5.73 -8.11
N ALA A 47 -0.01 -5.80 -9.20
CA ALA A 47 -0.33 -6.59 -10.37
C ALA A 47 -0.48 -8.08 -10.03
N GLN A 48 0.47 -8.65 -9.27
CA GLN A 48 0.49 -10.08 -8.99
C GLN A 48 -0.48 -10.50 -7.89
N ARG A 49 -0.70 -9.67 -6.86
CA ARG A 49 -1.40 -10.09 -5.62
C ARG A 49 -2.75 -9.45 -5.38
N LEU A 50 -3.10 -8.38 -6.11
CA LEU A 50 -4.33 -7.62 -5.92
C LEU A 50 -5.14 -7.47 -7.19
N SER A 51 -4.48 -7.46 -8.35
CA SER A 51 -5.12 -7.26 -9.65
C SER A 51 -6.11 -8.35 -10.05
N PRO A 52 -5.90 -9.65 -9.80
CA PRO A 52 -6.89 -10.67 -10.16
C PRO A 52 -8.25 -10.40 -9.52
N ALA A 53 -9.34 -10.81 -10.19
CA ALA A 53 -10.70 -10.71 -9.64
C ALA A 53 -10.84 -11.44 -8.29
N GLU A 54 -10.17 -12.59 -8.20
CA GLU A 54 -10.10 -13.47 -7.04
C GLU A 54 -8.63 -13.76 -6.70
N PRO A 55 -7.94 -12.86 -5.98
CA PRO A 55 -6.55 -13.08 -5.63
C PRO A 55 -6.38 -14.31 -4.72
N GLN A 56 -5.31 -15.06 -4.94
CA GLN A 56 -4.97 -16.20 -4.10
C GLN A 56 -4.80 -15.75 -2.64
N ASN A 57 -5.47 -16.45 -1.71
CA ASN A 57 -5.46 -16.14 -0.28
C ASN A 57 -5.90 -14.71 0.06
N ASP A 58 -6.96 -14.19 -0.59
CA ASP A 58 -7.48 -12.85 -0.30
C ASP A 58 -7.77 -12.65 1.21
N GLY A 59 -7.31 -11.52 1.75
CA GLY A 59 -7.20 -11.24 3.18
C GLY A 59 -5.86 -11.61 3.82
N LYS A 60 -5.02 -12.41 3.15
CA LYS A 60 -3.71 -12.89 3.63
C LYS A 60 -2.61 -12.86 2.56
N GLN A 61 -2.87 -12.33 1.37
CA GLN A 61 -1.93 -12.33 0.22
C GLN A 61 -0.67 -11.47 0.43
N THR A 62 -0.74 -10.48 1.31
CA THR A 62 0.38 -9.58 1.63
C THR A 62 0.89 -9.87 3.05
N PRO A 63 2.15 -10.28 3.22
CA PRO A 63 2.79 -10.38 4.54
C PRO A 63 2.67 -9.06 5.33
N MET A 64 2.77 -9.09 6.65
CA MET A 64 2.74 -7.86 7.46
C MET A 64 4.11 -7.17 7.61
N ARG A 65 5.20 -7.87 7.27
CA ARG A 65 6.59 -7.44 7.48
C ARG A 65 7.50 -7.98 6.37
N GLY A 66 8.77 -7.59 6.39
CA GLY A 66 9.82 -8.11 5.49
C GLY A 66 10.04 -7.29 4.22
N HIS A 67 9.15 -6.34 3.91
CA HIS A 67 9.33 -5.37 2.83
C HIS A 67 8.58 -4.06 3.14
N PRO A 68 9.16 -2.87 2.88
CA PRO A 68 8.51 -1.58 3.15
C PRO A 68 7.13 -1.44 2.47
N VAL A 69 7.00 -1.91 1.23
CA VAL A 69 5.71 -1.90 0.50
C VAL A 69 4.62 -2.71 1.23
N PHE A 70 4.96 -3.85 1.84
CA PHE A 70 3.96 -4.62 2.57
C PHE A 70 3.47 -3.86 3.80
N ILE A 71 4.37 -3.20 4.54
CA ILE A 71 3.98 -2.33 5.66
C ILE A 71 3.07 -1.20 5.17
N ALA A 72 3.44 -0.56 4.07
CA ALA A 72 2.64 0.50 3.44
C ALA A 72 1.25 -0.02 3.07
N GLN A 73 1.13 -1.18 2.41
CA GLN A 73 -0.15 -1.77 2.05
C GLN A 73 -1.08 -1.97 3.26
N HIS A 74 -0.54 -2.42 4.39
CA HIS A 74 -1.32 -2.55 5.62
C HIS A 74 -1.68 -1.19 6.23
N ALA A 75 -0.77 -0.22 6.20
CA ALA A 75 -1.01 1.13 6.70
C ALA A 75 -2.09 1.86 5.86
N THR A 76 -2.09 1.64 4.55
CA THR A 76 -2.97 2.33 3.60
C THR A 76 -4.22 1.56 3.24
N ALA A 77 -4.45 0.39 3.83
CA ALA A 77 -5.59 -0.48 3.51
C ALA A 77 -5.64 -0.94 2.04
N THR A 78 -4.48 -1.14 1.42
CA THR A 78 -4.31 -1.71 0.07
C THR A 78 -3.76 -3.14 0.10
N CYS A 79 -3.95 -3.85 1.23
CA CYS A 79 -3.43 -5.20 1.46
C CYS A 79 -4.32 -6.34 0.92
N CYS A 80 -5.62 -6.09 0.73
CA CYS A 80 -6.56 -7.08 0.18
C CYS A 80 -7.79 -6.46 -0.47
N ARG A 81 -8.61 -7.25 -1.19
CA ARG A 81 -9.81 -6.73 -1.88
C ARG A 81 -10.84 -6.17 -0.92
N GLY A 82 -11.06 -6.82 0.24
CA GLY A 82 -11.97 -6.29 1.26
C GLY A 82 -11.52 -4.94 1.84
N CYS A 83 -10.21 -4.69 1.90
CA CYS A 83 -9.70 -3.39 2.31
C CYS A 83 -9.85 -2.35 1.19
N LEU A 84 -9.56 -2.72 -0.06
CA LEU A 84 -9.78 -1.86 -1.24
C LEU A 84 -11.24 -1.42 -1.36
N GLU A 85 -12.18 -2.34 -1.18
CA GLU A 85 -13.62 -2.04 -1.22
C GLU A 85 -14.01 -1.07 -0.10
N LYS A 86 -13.61 -1.35 1.14
CA LYS A 86 -13.98 -0.56 2.31
C LYS A 86 -13.34 0.84 2.34
N TRP A 87 -12.09 0.97 1.92
CA TRP A 87 -11.29 2.19 2.11
C TRP A 87 -11.07 3.00 0.84
N HIS A 88 -11.13 2.36 -0.32
CA HIS A 88 -10.84 2.98 -1.60
C HIS A 88 -12.03 2.92 -2.57
N HIS A 89 -13.14 2.31 -2.16
CA HIS A 89 -14.34 2.16 -2.98
C HIS A 89 -14.09 1.41 -4.30
N ILE A 90 -13.11 0.50 -4.30
CA ILE A 90 -12.81 -0.38 -5.43
C ILE A 90 -13.49 -1.73 -5.19
N ALA A 91 -14.53 -2.02 -5.95
CA ALA A 91 -15.35 -3.23 -5.78
C ALA A 91 -14.52 -4.52 -5.90
N ARG A 92 -14.85 -5.53 -5.10
CA ARG A 92 -14.27 -6.89 -5.23
C ARG A 92 -14.92 -7.68 -6.37
N GLY A 93 -14.31 -8.81 -6.75
CA GLY A 93 -14.86 -9.72 -7.77
C GLY A 93 -14.59 -9.31 -9.22
N TYR A 94 -13.83 -8.23 -9.43
CA TYR A 94 -13.41 -7.77 -10.75
C TYR A 94 -11.90 -7.53 -10.79
N PRO A 95 -11.22 -7.83 -11.91
CA PRO A 95 -9.82 -7.49 -12.05
C PRO A 95 -9.60 -5.98 -11.88
N LEU A 96 -8.48 -5.58 -11.28
CA LEU A 96 -8.15 -4.16 -11.20
C LEU A 96 -7.83 -3.63 -12.59
N THR A 97 -8.41 -2.48 -12.93
CA THR A 97 -8.01 -1.73 -14.13
C THR A 97 -6.61 -1.14 -13.93
N GLU A 98 -5.92 -0.81 -15.01
CA GLU A 98 -4.61 -0.15 -14.94
C GLU A 98 -4.66 1.13 -14.10
N THR A 99 -5.70 1.94 -14.27
CA THR A 99 -5.93 3.16 -13.47
C THR A 99 -6.09 2.86 -11.99
N GLN A 100 -6.79 1.78 -11.62
CA GLN A 100 -6.94 1.36 -10.22
C GLN A 100 -5.61 0.87 -9.65
N GLN A 101 -4.83 0.10 -10.43
CA GLN A 101 -3.50 -0.36 -10.02
C GLN A 101 -2.57 0.83 -9.80
N GLN A 102 -2.52 1.77 -10.74
CA GLN A 102 -1.71 2.98 -10.63
C GLN A 102 -2.11 3.81 -9.40
N TYR A 103 -3.41 4.01 -9.17
CA TYR A 103 -3.90 4.69 -7.97
C TYR A 103 -3.40 4.02 -6.68
N ILE A 104 -3.46 2.68 -6.61
CA ILE A 104 -2.98 1.94 -5.43
C ILE A 104 -1.48 2.12 -5.24
N VAL A 105 -0.70 2.09 -6.33
CA VAL A 105 0.75 2.33 -6.31
C VAL A 105 1.04 3.75 -5.81
N ASP A 106 0.32 4.75 -6.28
CA ASP A 106 0.48 6.15 -5.85
C ASP A 106 0.19 6.32 -4.36
N VAL A 107 -0.87 5.69 -3.85
CA VAL A 107 -1.22 5.70 -2.42
C VAL A 107 -0.10 5.09 -1.57
N ILE A 108 0.41 3.92 -1.97
CA ILE A 108 1.52 3.23 -1.30
C ILE A 108 2.77 4.12 -1.30
N TYR A 109 3.12 4.67 -2.46
CA TYR A 109 4.32 5.47 -2.64
C TYR A 109 4.26 6.76 -1.83
N GLN A 110 3.13 7.47 -1.84
CA GLN A 110 2.96 8.67 -1.03
C GLN A 110 3.08 8.39 0.47
N TRP A 111 2.53 7.27 0.95
CA TRP A 111 2.72 6.88 2.35
C TRP A 111 4.19 6.61 2.69
N LEU A 112 4.92 5.92 1.82
CA LEU A 112 6.35 5.66 1.99
C LEU A 112 7.15 6.97 2.05
N VAL A 113 6.86 7.93 1.16
CA VAL A 113 7.48 9.26 1.17
C VAL A 113 7.22 9.97 2.49
N ILE A 114 5.98 9.98 2.99
CA ILE A 114 5.64 10.57 4.29
C ILE A 114 6.44 9.90 5.41
N GLN A 115 6.51 8.57 5.44
CA GLN A 115 7.25 7.85 6.47
C GLN A 115 8.75 8.13 6.41
N MET A 116 9.35 8.16 5.21
CA MET A 116 10.77 8.46 5.04
C MET A 116 11.14 9.86 5.54
N ASN A 117 10.24 10.83 5.40
CA ASN A 117 10.43 12.22 5.83
C ASN A 117 9.94 12.51 7.27
N SER A 118 9.21 11.58 7.89
CA SER A 118 8.77 11.73 9.28
C SER A 118 9.94 11.49 10.24
N PRO A 119 10.07 12.29 11.33
CA PRO A 119 11.10 12.09 12.34
C PRO A 119 10.99 10.67 12.97
N ARG A 120 12.13 10.16 13.43
CA ARG A 120 12.23 8.83 14.04
C ARG A 120 11.53 8.76 15.38
#